data_AF-A0A420ETX4-F1
#
_entry.id   AF-A0A420ETX4-F1
#
_cell.length_a   1.000
_cell.length_b   1.000
_cell.length_c   1.000
_cell.angle_alpha   90.00
_cell.angle_beta   90.00
_cell.angle_gamma   90.00
#
_symmetry.space_group_name_H-M   'P 1'
#
loop_
_entity.id
_entity.type
_entity.pdbx_description
1 polymer ?
#
loop_
_entity_poly.entity_id
_entity_poly.type
_entity_poly.pdbx_seq_one_letter_code
_entity_poly.pdbx_strand_id
1 'polypeptide(L)'
;MAAGSARLRSADALISPDVAETVAKLPDLTEADAAAVKLAKRYAAAIDQAGPDDAAEVLDRLGPKLLAALESLGATPRSRAARKGGASVPGQGKLQALREARRPA
;
A
#
# COMPACT_ATOMS: atom_id res chain seq x y z
N MET A 1 -4.60 35.95 12.97
CA MET A 1 -3.61 34.90 12.65
C MET A 1 -3.19 34.23 13.95
N ALA A 2 -4.01 33.31 14.46
CA ALA A 2 -3.69 32.60 15.71
C ALA A 2 -2.73 31.45 15.37
N ALA A 3 -1.50 31.53 15.86
CA ALA A 3 -0.57 30.41 15.83
C ALA A 3 -1.17 29.30 16.69
N GLY A 4 -1.75 28.28 16.03
CA GLY A 4 -2.27 27.10 16.69
C GLY A 4 -1.17 26.45 17.51
N SER A 5 -1.43 26.25 18.81
CA SER A 5 -0.53 25.55 19.72
C SER A 5 -0.36 24.11 19.23
N ALA A 6 0.66 23.87 18.41
CA ALA A 6 1.03 22.55 17.95
C ALA A 6 1.60 21.80 19.15
N ARG A 7 0.74 21.09 19.89
CA ARG A 7 1.18 20.15 20.91
C ARG A 7 2.10 19.14 20.22
N LEU A 8 3.35 19.10 20.65
CA LEU A 8 4.30 18.07 20.23
C LEU A 8 3.66 16.70 20.58
N ARG A 9 3.38 15.89 19.56
CA ARG A 9 2.86 14.52 19.73
C ARG A 9 4.00 13.54 19.59
N SER A 10 3.95 12.41 20.30
CA SER A 10 4.91 11.32 20.05
C SER A 10 4.73 10.81 18.63
N ALA A 11 5.85 10.52 17.95
CA ALA A 11 5.84 9.87 16.65
C ALA A 11 5.20 8.48 16.72
N ASP A 12 5.30 7.79 17.87
CA ASP A 12 4.69 6.46 18.09
C ASP A 12 3.16 6.49 18.07
N ALA A 13 2.56 7.67 18.17
CA ALA A 13 1.11 7.85 18.10
C ALA A 13 0.62 8.21 16.68
N LEU A 14 1.53 8.33 15.71
CA LEU A 14 1.23 8.76 14.35
C LEU A 14 1.31 7.58 13.38
N ILE A 15 0.38 7.54 12.43
CA ILE A 15 0.32 6.49 11.39
C ILE A 15 1.21 6.86 10.19
N SER A 16 1.40 8.15 9.92
CA SER A 16 2.25 8.63 8.81
C SER A 16 3.67 8.09 8.80
N PRO A 17 4.45 8.09 9.91
CA PRO A 17 5.80 7.54 9.91
C PRO A 17 5.80 6.04 9.58
N ASP A 18 4.88 5.26 10.14
CA ASP A 18 4.78 3.81 9.90
C ASP A 18 4.43 3.49 8.44
N VAL A 19 3.52 4.27 7.84
CA VAL A 19 3.18 4.14 6.42
C VAL A 19 4.37 4.52 5.54
N ALA A 20 5.09 5.58 5.88
CA ALA A 20 6.26 6.01 5.12
C ALA A 20 7.38 4.95 5.17
N GLU A 21 7.65 4.39 6.36
CA GLU A 21 8.63 3.33 6.55
C GLU A 21 8.22 2.04 5.81
N THR A 22 6.95 1.65 5.92
CA THR A 22 6.42 0.46 5.22
C THR A 22 6.60 0.58 3.71
N VAL A 23 6.22 1.73 3.13
CA VAL A 23 6.37 1.99 1.69
C VAL A 23 7.85 1.96 1.27
N ALA A 24 8.74 2.55 2.07
CA ALA A 24 10.17 2.57 1.77
C ALA A 24 10.81 1.17 1.76
N LYS A 25 10.23 0.21 2.50
CA LYS A 25 10.70 -1.19 2.57
C LYS A 25 10.13 -2.08 1.46
N LEU A 26 9.27 -1.57 0.58
CA LEU A 26 8.71 -2.37 -0.52
C LEU A 26 9.76 -2.51 -1.65
N PRO A 27 10.17 -3.74 -2.00
CA PRO A 27 11.26 -3.97 -2.95
C PRO A 27 10.89 -3.70 -4.41
N ASP A 28 9.61 -3.82 -4.77
CA ASP A 28 9.14 -3.87 -6.17
C ASP A 28 8.31 -2.65 -6.59
N LEU A 29 8.59 -1.47 -6.04
CA LEU A 29 7.88 -0.25 -6.41
C LEU A 29 8.39 0.31 -7.75
N THR A 30 7.46 0.64 -8.63
CA THR A 30 7.73 1.24 -9.94
C THR A 30 7.17 2.66 -10.02
N GLU A 31 7.46 3.38 -11.11
CA GLU A 31 6.88 4.70 -11.35
C GLU A 31 5.35 4.67 -11.43
N ALA A 32 4.76 3.55 -11.88
CA ALA A 32 3.32 3.36 -11.93
C ALA A 32 2.68 3.41 -10.53
N ASP A 33 3.43 3.04 -9.49
CA ASP A 33 2.96 3.02 -8.10
C ASP A 33 3.06 4.40 -7.42
N ALA A 34 3.73 5.37 -8.04
CA ALA A 34 4.04 6.67 -7.42
C ALA A 34 2.78 7.43 -6.98
N ALA A 35 1.69 7.33 -7.75
CA ALA A 35 0.41 7.95 -7.41
C ALA A 35 -0.21 7.29 -6.16
N ALA A 36 -0.20 5.96 -6.09
CA ALA A 36 -0.71 5.22 -4.93
C ALA A 36 0.13 5.49 -3.67
N VAL A 37 1.46 5.57 -3.80
CA VAL A 37 2.36 5.99 -2.72
C VAL A 37 2.01 7.39 -2.21
N LYS A 38 1.79 8.36 -3.11
CA LYS A 38 1.39 9.72 -2.73
C LYS A 38 0.06 9.74 -2.01
N LEU A 39 -0.92 8.95 -2.46
CA LEU A 39 -2.23 8.85 -1.81
C LEU A 39 -2.14 8.25 -0.42
N ALA A 40 -1.42 7.13 -0.26
CA ALA A 40 -1.24 6.48 1.05
C ALA A 40 -0.63 7.45 2.07
N LYS A 41 0.44 8.17 1.69
CA LYS A 41 1.08 9.19 2.54
C LYS A 41 0.12 10.33 2.90
N ARG A 42 -0.68 10.81 1.95
CA ARG A 42 -1.66 11.89 2.20
C ARG A 42 -2.80 11.46 3.11
N TYR A 43 -3.31 10.24 2.97
CA TYR A 43 -4.36 9.73 3.84
C TYR A 43 -3.86 9.52 5.27
N ALA A 44 -2.66 8.94 5.45
CA ALA A 44 -2.05 8.81 6.76
C ALA A 44 -1.85 10.18 7.45
N ALA A 45 -1.34 11.16 6.71
CA ALA A 45 -1.15 12.52 7.23
C ALA A 45 -2.47 13.20 7.61
N ALA A 46 -3.54 12.99 6.83
CA ALA A 46 -4.86 13.55 7.13
C ALA A 46 -5.48 12.89 8.38
N ILE A 47 -5.26 11.59 8.59
CA ILE A 47 -5.70 10.89 9.81
C ILE A 47 -4.96 11.45 11.03
N ASP A 48 -3.64 11.61 10.94
CA ASP A 48 -2.83 12.16 12.03
C ASP A 48 -3.19 13.61 12.37
N GLN A 49 -3.63 14.39 11.38
CA GLN A 49 -4.04 15.78 11.57
C GLN A 49 -5.45 15.95 12.13
N ALA A 50 -6.27 14.90 12.13
CA ALA A 50 -7.63 14.97 12.64
C ALA A 50 -7.65 15.41 14.11
N GLY A 51 -8.56 16.33 14.44
CA GLY A 51 -8.84 16.70 15.82
C GLY A 51 -9.55 15.57 16.56
N PRO A 52 -9.59 15.59 17.91
CA PRO A 52 -10.27 14.56 18.71
C PRO A 52 -11.75 14.39 18.33
N ASP A 53 -12.41 15.50 17.99
CA ASP A 53 -13.84 15.53 17.70
C ASP A 53 -14.17 14.97 16.30
N ASP A 54 -13.22 15.05 15.37
CA ASP A 54 -13.38 14.59 13.97
C ASP A 54 -12.73 13.23 13.71
N ALA A 55 -11.97 12.69 14.66
CA ALA A 55 -11.12 11.52 14.46
C ALA A 55 -11.92 10.30 13.98
N ALA A 56 -13.10 10.05 14.55
CA ALA A 56 -13.95 8.93 14.18
C ALA A 56 -14.43 9.05 12.72
N GLU A 57 -14.95 10.22 12.33
CA GLU A 57 -15.44 10.45 10.96
C GLU A 57 -14.29 10.37 9.94
N VAL A 58 -13.13 10.95 10.27
CA VAL A 58 -11.95 10.89 9.40
C VAL A 58 -11.47 9.44 9.23
N LEU A 59 -11.44 8.65 10.31
CA LEU A 59 -11.07 7.23 10.25
C LEU A 59 -12.07 6.41 9.42
N ASP A 60 -13.38 6.61 9.60
CA ASP A 60 -14.39 5.91 8.82
C ASP A 60 -14.28 6.23 7.32
N ARG A 61 -13.96 7.49 6.99
CA ARG A 61 -13.85 7.94 5.60
C ARG A 61 -12.52 7.59 4.93
N LEU A 62 -11.40 7.69 5.66
CA LEU A 62 -10.05 7.55 5.10
C LEU A 62 -9.40 6.20 5.41
N GLY A 63 -9.75 5.54 6.51
CA GLY A 63 -9.22 4.23 6.89
C GLY A 63 -9.34 3.20 5.77
N PRO A 64 -10.55 2.97 5.21
CA PRO A 64 -10.72 2.04 4.09
C PRO A 64 -9.94 2.45 2.83
N LYS A 65 -9.79 3.75 2.56
CA LYS A 65 -9.06 4.26 1.38
C LYS A 65 -7.55 4.09 1.52
N LEU A 66 -7.02 4.32 2.73
CA LEU A 66 -5.64 4.03 3.07
C LEU A 66 -5.36 2.53 2.94
N LEU A 67 -6.24 1.69 3.48
CA LEU A 67 -6.12 0.24 3.35
C LEU A 67 -6.08 -0.20 1.88
N ALA A 68 -7.02 0.29 1.05
CA ALA A 68 -7.06 -0.04 -0.38
C ALA A 68 -5.79 0.40 -1.14
N ALA A 69 -5.24 1.58 -0.81
CA ALA A 69 -3.97 2.04 -1.38
C ALA A 69 -2.81 1.11 -0.97
N LEU A 70 -2.74 0.71 0.31
CA LEU A 70 -1.73 -0.22 0.81
C LEU A 70 -1.88 -1.62 0.21
N GLU A 71 -3.10 -2.11 0.01
CA GLU A 71 -3.37 -3.38 -0.66
C GLU A 71 -2.89 -3.39 -2.10
N SER A 72 -3.15 -2.29 -2.84
CA SER A 72 -2.71 -2.10 -4.22
C SER A 72 -1.18 -2.11 -4.34
N LEU A 73 -0.49 -1.50 -3.36
CA LEU A 73 0.97 -1.49 -3.27
C LEU A 73 1.56 -2.84 -2.80
N GLY A 74 0.72 -3.81 -2.39
CA GLY A 74 1.20 -5.06 -1.79
C GLY A 74 1.75 -4.89 -0.38
N ALA A 75 1.41 -3.80 0.31
CA ALA A 75 1.96 -3.41 1.61
C ALA A 75 1.26 -4.08 2.81
N THR A 76 0.20 -4.86 2.60
CA THR A 76 -0.49 -5.57 3.68
C THR A 76 0.02 -7.00 3.86
N PRO A 77 -0.05 -7.59 5.08
CA PRO A 77 0.34 -8.99 5.29
C PRO A 77 -0.39 -9.96 4.36
N ARG A 78 -1.69 -9.73 4.13
CA ARG A 78 -2.52 -10.50 3.19
C ARG A 78 -1.98 -10.41 1.76
N SER A 79 -1.74 -9.21 1.24
CA SER A 79 -1.22 -9.04 -0.13
C SER A 79 0.19 -9.62 -0.28
N ARG A 80 1.05 -9.50 0.75
CA ARG A 80 2.38 -10.13 0.74
C ARG A 80 2.31 -11.66 0.75
N ALA A 81 1.43 -12.24 1.55
CA ALA A 81 1.22 -13.69 1.59
C ALA A 81 0.73 -14.23 0.23
N ALA A 82 -0.18 -13.51 -0.43
CA ALA A 82 -0.66 -13.85 -1.76
C ALA A 82 0.46 -13.83 -2.82
N ARG A 83 1.40 -12.87 -2.73
CA ARG A 83 2.58 -12.83 -3.61
C ARG A 83 3.54 -14.00 -3.36
N LYS A 84 3.76 -14.37 -2.09
CA LYS A 84 4.63 -15.51 -1.72
C LYS A 84 4.05 -16.87 -2.14
N GLY A 85 2.72 -16.98 -2.23
CA GLY A 85 2.03 -18.17 -2.74
C GLY A 85 1.94 -18.28 -4.27
N GLY A 86 2.29 -17.21 -4.99
CA GLY A 86 2.28 -17.15 -6.46
C GLY A 86 3.52 -17.73 -7.12
N ALA A 87 4.20 -18.69 -6.47
CA ALA A 87 5.27 -19.45 -7.10
C ALA A 87 4.72 -20.11 -8.39
N SER A 88 5.23 -19.65 -9.53
CA SER A 88 5.16 -20.20 -10.89
C SER A 88 4.12 -21.31 -11.07
N VAL A 89 3.04 -21.04 -11.82
CA VAL A 89 2.12 -22.09 -12.29
C VAL A 89 2.97 -23.19 -12.95
N PRO A 90 3.09 -24.40 -12.35
CA PRO A 90 3.84 -25.50 -12.94
C PRO A 90 3.00 -26.07 -14.08
N GLY A 91 3.03 -25.41 -15.23
CA GLY A 91 2.15 -25.75 -16.33
C GLY A 91 2.38 -24.98 -17.63
N GLN A 92 3.00 -23.78 -17.56
CA GLN A 92 3.29 -23.03 -18.79
C GLN A 92 4.31 -23.73 -19.70
N GLY A 93 5.22 -24.54 -19.16
CA GLY A 93 6.18 -25.32 -19.95
C GLY A 93 5.54 -26.40 -20.83
N LYS A 94 4.47 -27.07 -20.40
CA LYS A 94 3.85 -28.17 -21.17
C LYS A 94 3.05 -27.67 -22.37
N LEU A 95 2.26 -26.61 -22.19
CA LEU A 95 1.48 -26.03 -23.30
C LEU A 95 2.37 -25.31 -24.31
N GLN A 96 3.46 -24.68 -23.85
CA GLN A 96 4.43 -24.05 -24.74
C GLN A 96 5.21 -25.11 -25.55
N ALA A 97 5.65 -26.19 -24.92
CA ALA A 97 6.26 -27.34 -25.61
C ALA A 97 5.31 -27.99 -26.64
N LEU A 98 4.01 -28.10 -26.32
CA LEU A 98 3.01 -28.63 -27.26
C LEU A 98 2.72 -27.68 -28.44
N ARG A 99 2.87 -26.36 -28.27
CA ARG A 99 2.73 -25.39 -29.37
C ARG A 99 3.94 -25.38 -30.27
N GLU A 100 5.14 -25.49 -29.71
CA GLU A 100 6.38 -25.61 -30.47
C GLU A 100 6.41 -26.91 -31.28
N ALA A 101 5.97 -28.03 -30.69
CA ALA A 101 5.85 -29.31 -31.38
C ALA A 101 4.76 -29.32 -32.49
N ARG A 102 3.83 -28.36 -32.49
CA ARG A 102 2.75 -28.25 -33.49
C ARG A 102 3.04 -27.27 -34.62
N ARG A 103 4.20 -26.60 -34.64
CA ARG A 103 4.56 -25.69 -35.74
C ARG A 103 5.32 -26.50 -36.81
N PRO A 104 4.69 -26.89 -37.93
CA PRO A 104 5.41 -27.55 -39.00
C PRO A 104 6.29 -26.51 -39.74
N ALA A 105 7.38 -26.99 -40.34
CA ALA A 105 8.29 -26.22 -41.17
C ALA A 105 7.62 -25.67 -42.43
#